data_AF-B9EPS9-F1
#
_entry.id   AF-B9EPS9-F1
#
_cell.length_a   1.000
_cell.length_b   1.000
_cell.length_c   1.000
_cell.angle_alpha   90.00
_cell.angle_beta   90.00
_cell.angle_gamma   90.00
#
_symmetry.space_group_name_H-M   'P 1'
#
loop_
_entity.id
_entity.type
_entity.pdbx_description
1 polymer ?
#
loop_
_entity_poly.entity_id
_entity_poly.type
_entity_poly.pdbx_seq_one_letter_code
_entity_poly.pdbx_strand_id
1 'polypeptide(L)'
;MQPSSKILSLIVLVLMGTELTQVLPANPEESWQVYSSAQDSEGRCVCTVVAPQQSMCSRDARTKQLRQLLEKVQNMTQSIQVLDQRTQRDLQYVEKMEVQLRGLETKFRQVEENHKQNIAKQYKG
;
A
#
# COMPACT_ATOMS: atom_id res chain seq x y z
N MET A 1 57.23 -13.80 38.36
CA MET A 1 56.21 -12.79 38.70
C MET A 1 56.22 -11.71 37.62
N GLN A 2 55.20 -11.42 36.81
CA GLN A 2 54.08 -12.18 36.27
C GLN A 2 53.82 -11.54 34.88
N PRO A 3 54.38 -12.06 33.78
CA PRO A 3 54.19 -11.46 32.44
C PRO A 3 52.73 -11.50 31.99
N SER A 4 51.93 -12.40 32.59
CA SER A 4 50.47 -12.52 32.37
C SER A 4 49.69 -11.26 32.77
N SER A 5 50.13 -10.51 33.78
CA SER A 5 49.40 -9.32 34.27
C SER A 5 49.44 -8.16 33.26
N LYS A 6 50.58 -7.96 32.58
CA LYS A 6 50.72 -6.91 31.56
C LYS A 6 49.96 -7.25 30.28
N ILE A 7 49.95 -8.52 29.91
CA ILE A 7 49.18 -9.01 28.77
C ILE A 7 47.68 -8.86 29.05
N LEU A 8 47.21 -9.22 30.25
CA LEU A 8 45.81 -9.01 30.63
C LEU A 8 45.43 -7.53 30.59
N SER A 9 46.31 -6.65 31.10
CA SER A 9 46.07 -5.20 31.10
C SER A 9 46.01 -4.61 29.69
N LEU A 10 46.85 -5.09 28.76
CA LEU A 10 46.80 -4.72 27.35
C LEU A 10 45.51 -5.20 26.68
N ILE A 11 45.09 -6.44 26.96
CA ILE A 11 43.83 -6.99 26.44
C ILE A 11 42.63 -6.18 26.95
N VAL A 12 42.63 -5.80 28.23
CA VAL A 12 41.58 -4.94 28.82
C VAL A 12 41.57 -3.55 28.18
N LEU A 13 42.72 -2.93 27.95
CA LEU A 13 42.82 -1.63 27.26
C LEU A 13 42.30 -1.70 25.81
N VAL A 14 42.58 -2.79 25.09
CA VAL A 14 42.10 -3.00 23.72
C VAL A 14 40.58 -3.21 23.70
N LEU A 15 40.04 -4.03 24.60
CA LEU A 15 38.59 -4.30 24.71
C LEU A 15 37.79 -3.04 25.10
N MET A 16 38.33 -2.21 26.01
CA MET A 16 37.69 -0.94 26.39
C MET A 16 37.76 0.10 25.26
N GLY A 17 38.77 0.03 24.38
CA GLY A 17 38.88 0.89 23.20
C GLY A 17 37.89 0.53 22.09
N THR A 18 37.54 -0.76 21.94
CA THR A 18 36.62 -1.22 20.89
C THR A 18 35.14 -0.89 21.17
N GLU A 19 34.74 -0.80 22.45
CA GLU A 19 33.36 -0.43 22.83
C GLU A 19 33.04 1.06 22.53
N LEU A 20 34.05 1.92 22.47
CA LEU A 20 33.89 3.37 22.25
C LEU A 20 33.85 3.77 20.77
N THR A 21 34.06 2.85 19.82
CA THR A 21 34.11 3.17 18.38
C THR A 21 32.96 2.61 17.55
N GLN A 22 31.95 1.99 18.17
CA GLN A 22 30.74 1.56 17.45
C GLN A 22 29.77 2.74 17.19
N VAL A 23 30.29 3.81 16.58
CA VAL A 23 29.43 4.73 15.82
C VAL A 23 29.30 4.11 14.45
N LEU A 24 28.40 3.12 14.31
CA LEU A 24 27.98 2.67 13.00
C LEU A 24 27.53 3.92 12.23
N PRO A 25 28.04 4.20 11.02
CA PRO A 25 27.55 5.31 10.24
C PRO A 25 26.04 5.09 10.07
N ALA A 26 25.24 6.03 10.57
CA ALA A 26 23.80 6.03 10.32
C ALA A 26 23.58 5.97 8.79
N ASN A 27 22.42 5.49 8.35
CA ASN A 27 22.12 5.49 6.93
C ASN A 27 22.14 6.95 6.41
N PRO A 28 22.97 7.31 5.41
CA PRO A 28 23.11 8.68 4.90
C PRO A 28 21.87 9.22 4.17
N GLU A 29 20.82 8.41 3.97
CA GLU A 29 19.64 8.82 3.23
C GLU A 29 18.61 9.62 4.05
N GLU A 30 18.62 9.56 5.39
CA GLU A 30 17.56 10.15 6.22
C GLU A 30 17.99 11.35 7.11
N SER A 31 19.28 11.52 7.42
CA SER A 31 19.72 12.54 8.39
C SER A 31 21.09 13.15 8.08
N TRP A 32 21.31 14.37 8.60
CA TRP A 32 22.60 15.06 8.51
C TRP A 32 23.66 14.28 9.29
N GLN A 33 24.81 14.05 8.66
CA GLN A 33 25.92 13.37 9.31
C GLN A 33 27.05 14.35 9.54
N VAL A 34 27.52 14.41 10.79
CA VAL A 34 28.61 15.31 11.20
C VAL A 34 29.76 14.45 11.69
N TYR A 35 30.87 14.49 10.98
CA TYR A 35 32.12 13.86 11.37
C TYR A 35 33.06 14.94 11.88
N SER A 36 33.45 14.88 13.15
CA SER A 36 34.52 15.72 13.67
C SER A 36 35.83 14.96 13.57
N SER A 37 36.81 15.48 12.84
CA SER A 37 38.12 14.85 12.70
C SER A 37 39.23 15.85 12.98
N ALA A 38 40.24 15.34 13.69
CA ALA A 38 41.59 15.82 13.93
C ALA A 38 41.86 17.33 13.89
N GLN A 39 42.56 17.77 14.93
CA GLN A 39 42.98 19.14 15.13
C GLN A 39 43.99 19.57 14.05
N ASP A 40 43.79 20.74 13.44
CA ASP A 40 44.78 21.33 12.54
C ASP A 40 46.09 21.68 13.30
N SER A 41 47.17 21.99 12.58
CA SER A 41 48.46 22.33 13.19
C SER A 41 48.43 23.55 14.12
N GLU A 42 47.31 24.26 14.17
CA GLU A 42 47.06 25.45 15.00
C GLU A 42 46.07 25.19 16.15
N GLY A 43 45.61 23.95 16.36
CA GLY A 43 44.74 23.62 17.49
C GLY A 43 43.22 23.66 17.20
N ARG A 44 42.79 23.88 15.95
CA ARG A 44 41.36 24.01 15.61
C ARG A 44 40.77 22.68 15.12
N CYS A 45 39.59 22.32 15.63
CA CYS A 45 38.88 21.12 15.22
C CYS A 45 38.18 21.32 13.88
N VAL A 46 38.37 20.38 12.94
CA VAL A 46 37.70 20.42 11.63
C VAL A 46 36.50 19.46 11.65
N CYS A 47 35.30 20.03 11.47
CA CYS A 47 34.07 19.27 11.33
C CYS A 47 33.68 19.18 9.85
N THR A 48 33.57 17.95 9.33
CA THR A 48 33.02 17.69 7.99
C THR A 48 31.54 17.31 8.12
N VAL A 49 30.69 18.07 7.43
CA VAL A 49 29.24 17.81 7.36
C VAL A 49 28.90 17.16 6.02
N VAL A 50 28.22 16.02 6.06
CA VAL A 50 27.71 15.32 4.86
C VAL A 50 26.22 15.60 4.76
N ALA A 51 25.81 16.25 3.69
CA ALA A 51 24.40 16.46 3.38
C ALA A 51 23.76 15.12 2.96
N PRO A 52 22.53 14.82 3.42
CA PRO A 52 21.80 13.63 2.98
C PRO A 52 21.70 13.61 1.46
N GLN A 53 21.80 12.43 0.85
CA GLN A 53 21.62 12.28 -0.59
C GLN A 53 20.23 12.81 -0.96
N GLN A 54 20.19 13.98 -1.60
CA GLN A 54 18.95 14.58 -2.04
C GLN A 54 18.48 13.79 -3.26
N SER A 55 17.71 12.71 -3.04
CA SER A 55 16.67 12.44 -4.01
C SER A 55 15.79 13.69 -4.02
N MET A 56 15.97 14.54 -5.05
CA MET A 56 15.34 15.85 -5.22
C MET A 56 13.80 15.82 -5.09
N CYS A 57 13.21 14.61 -5.04
CA CYS A 57 11.79 14.32 -5.01
C CYS A 57 11.28 13.72 -3.67
N SER A 58 12.07 13.58 -2.60
CA SER A 58 11.57 12.99 -1.34
C SER A 58 11.12 14.04 -0.30
N ARG A 59 11.78 15.20 -0.25
CA ARG A 59 11.47 16.26 0.74
C ARG A 59 10.51 17.35 0.23
N ASP A 60 10.24 17.43 -1.06
CA ASP A 60 9.30 18.40 -1.61
C ASP A 60 7.86 18.01 -1.21
N ALA A 61 7.17 18.91 -0.49
CA ALA A 61 5.77 18.75 -0.12
C ALA A 61 4.89 18.43 -1.35
N ARG A 62 5.24 18.99 -2.51
CA ARG A 62 4.58 18.71 -3.78
C ARG A 62 4.73 17.25 -4.21
N THR A 63 5.89 16.62 -4.00
CA THR A 63 6.06 15.20 -4.34
C THR A 63 5.32 14.28 -3.37
N LYS A 64 5.21 14.66 -2.09
CA LYS A 64 4.36 13.91 -1.13
C LYS A 64 2.88 13.97 -1.53
N GLN A 65 2.39 15.16 -1.89
CA GLN A 65 1.04 15.33 -2.40
C GLN A 65 0.80 14.52 -3.67
N LEU A 66 1.77 14.49 -4.60
CA LEU A 66 1.66 13.72 -5.84
C LEU A 66 1.61 12.21 -5.57
N ARG A 67 2.45 11.69 -4.66
CA ARG A 67 2.40 10.27 -4.25
C ARG A 67 1.05 9.91 -3.63
N GLN A 68 0.53 10.73 -2.72
CA GLN A 68 -0.79 10.53 -2.13
C GLN A 68 -1.90 10.55 -3.19
N LEU A 69 -1.81 11.44 -4.17
CA LEU A 69 -2.78 11.50 -5.26
C LEU A 69 -2.70 10.24 -6.13
N LEU A 70 -1.48 9.77 -6.46
CA LEU A 70 -1.27 8.54 -7.22
C LEU A 70 -1.84 7.32 -6.49
N GLU A 71 -1.57 7.18 -5.19
CA GLU A 71 -2.15 6.11 -4.37
C GLU A 71 -3.68 6.19 -4.33
N LYS A 72 -4.25 7.39 -4.18
CA LYS A 72 -5.70 7.58 -4.19
C LYS A 72 -6.32 7.21 -5.53
N VAL A 73 -5.70 7.63 -6.64
CA VAL A 73 -6.14 7.28 -7.99
C VAL A 73 -6.08 5.76 -8.17
N GLN A 74 -4.97 5.11 -7.79
CA GLN A 74 -4.83 3.66 -7.86
C GLN A 74 -5.91 2.92 -7.06
N ASN A 75 -6.19 3.35 -5.83
CA ASN A 75 -7.25 2.78 -4.99
C ASN A 75 -8.64 2.96 -5.63
N MET A 76 -8.90 4.13 -6.22
CA MET A 76 -10.14 4.37 -6.96
C MET A 76 -10.24 3.49 -8.21
N THR A 77 -9.16 3.30 -8.96
CA THR A 77 -9.13 2.41 -10.12
C THR A 77 -9.50 0.98 -9.74
N GLN A 78 -8.93 0.45 -8.65
CA GLN A 78 -9.28 -0.88 -8.14
C GLN A 78 -10.76 -0.96 -7.72
N SER A 79 -11.26 0.09 -7.07
CA SER A 79 -12.65 0.15 -6.62
C SER A 79 -13.62 0.18 -7.81
N ILE A 80 -13.27 0.88 -8.89
CA ILE A 80 -14.04 0.93 -10.13
C ILE A 80 -14.03 -0.44 -10.83
N GLN A 81 -12.91 -1.14 -10.87
CA GLN A 81 -12.84 -2.49 -11.45
C GLN A 81 -13.75 -3.49 -10.72
N VAL A 82 -13.74 -3.45 -9.38
CA VAL A 82 -14.64 -4.28 -8.58
C VAL A 82 -16.10 -3.88 -8.78
N LEU A 83 -16.38 -2.58 -8.88
CA LEU A 83 -17.73 -2.08 -9.16
C LEU A 83 -18.22 -2.55 -10.53
N ASP A 84 -17.41 -2.43 -11.58
CA ASP A 84 -17.73 -2.87 -12.93
C ASP A 84 -18.07 -4.37 -12.98
N GLN A 85 -17.26 -5.20 -12.31
CA GLN A 85 -17.53 -6.64 -12.21
C GLN A 85 -18.88 -6.94 -11.51
N ARG A 86 -19.23 -6.18 -10.47
CA ARG A 86 -20.52 -6.31 -9.79
C ARG A 86 -21.66 -5.85 -10.69
N THR A 87 -21.54 -4.68 -11.30
CA THR A 87 -22.54 -4.13 -12.23
C THR A 87 -22.82 -5.10 -13.37
N GLN A 88 -21.78 -5.71 -13.96
CA GLN A 88 -21.97 -6.70 -15.01
C GLN A 88 -22.75 -7.94 -14.53
N ARG A 89 -22.49 -8.41 -13.31
CA ARG A 89 -23.21 -9.54 -12.70
C ARG A 89 -24.67 -9.19 -12.40
N ASP A 90 -24.90 -7.98 -11.88
CA ASP A 90 -26.24 -7.49 -11.54
C ASP A 90 -27.08 -7.31 -12.81
N LEU A 91 -26.49 -6.78 -13.89
CA LEU A 91 -27.14 -6.67 -15.19
C LEU A 91 -27.54 -8.06 -15.74
N GLN A 92 -26.65 -9.05 -15.67
CA GLN A 92 -26.98 -10.42 -16.07
C GLN A 92 -28.10 -11.03 -15.22
N TYR A 93 -28.15 -10.70 -13.93
CA TYR A 93 -29.23 -11.15 -13.05
C TYR A 93 -30.57 -10.53 -13.46
N VAL A 94 -30.60 -9.21 -13.71
CA VAL A 94 -31.79 -8.50 -14.15
C VAL A 94 -32.29 -9.02 -15.50
N GLU A 95 -31.39 -9.25 -16.46
CA GLU A 95 -31.75 -9.80 -17.78
C GLU A 95 -32.40 -11.19 -17.67
N LYS A 96 -31.83 -12.09 -16.85
CA LYS A 96 -32.42 -13.41 -16.59
C LYS A 96 -33.81 -13.30 -15.96
N MET A 97 -33.95 -12.40 -14.98
CA MET A 97 -35.22 -12.16 -14.31
C MET A 97 -36.27 -11.62 -15.28
N GLU A 98 -35.89 -10.73 -16.21
CA GLU A 98 -36.78 -10.22 -17.25
C GLU A 98 -37.33 -11.35 -18.13
N VAL A 99 -36.46 -12.25 -18.59
CA VAL A 99 -36.87 -13.41 -19.40
C VAL A 99 -37.86 -14.30 -18.63
N GLN A 100 -37.61 -14.54 -17.34
CA GLN A 100 -38.52 -15.32 -16.49
C GLN A 100 -39.88 -14.62 -16.33
N LEU A 101 -39.90 -13.31 -16.13
CA LEU A 101 -41.12 -12.52 -16.00
C LEU A 101 -41.95 -12.54 -17.29
N ARG A 102 -41.31 -12.39 -18.46
CA ARG A 102 -41.98 -12.53 -19.77
C ARG A 102 -42.57 -13.93 -19.97
N GLY A 103 -41.85 -14.97 -19.54
CA GLY A 103 -42.35 -16.34 -19.58
C GLY A 103 -43.57 -16.55 -18.66
N LEU A 104 -43.55 -15.91 -17.49
CA LEU A 104 -44.67 -15.96 -16.54
C LEU A 104 -45.90 -15.21 -17.09
N GLU A 105 -45.71 -14.03 -17.66
CA GLU A 105 -46.76 -13.24 -18.31
C GLU A 105 -47.47 -14.04 -19.43
N THR A 106 -46.68 -14.73 -20.26
CA THR A 106 -47.22 -15.57 -21.34
C THR A 106 -48.10 -16.70 -20.81
N LYS A 107 -47.69 -17.35 -19.71
CA LYS A 107 -48.49 -18.40 -19.06
C LYS A 107 -49.77 -17.85 -18.46
N PHE A 108 -49.73 -16.69 -17.81
CA PHE A 108 -50.94 -16.05 -17.28
C PHE A 108 -51.93 -15.71 -18.38
N ARG A 109 -51.45 -15.15 -19.49
CA ARG A 109 -52.30 -14.86 -20.66
C ARG A 109 -52.96 -16.13 -21.22
N GLN A 110 -52.20 -17.22 -21.34
CA GLN A 110 -52.75 -18.50 -21.78
C GLN A 110 -53.84 -19.03 -20.83
N VAL A 111 -53.63 -18.90 -19.51
CA VAL A 111 -54.63 -19.29 -18.50
C VAL A 111 -55.89 -18.44 -18.62
N GLU A 112 -55.76 -17.13 -18.84
CA GLU A 112 -56.88 -16.21 -19.02
C GLU A 112 -57.69 -16.55 -20.29
N GLU A 113 -57.01 -16.79 -21.41
CA GLU A 113 -57.66 -17.17 -22.68
C GLU A 113 -58.39 -18.51 -22.57
N ASN A 114 -57.76 -19.52 -21.94
CA ASN A 114 -58.40 -20.81 -21.66
C ASN A 114 -59.64 -20.65 -20.77
N HIS A 115 -59.57 -19.81 -19.75
CA HIS A 115 -60.69 -19.54 -18.87
C HIS A 115 -61.87 -18.90 -19.63
N LYS A 116 -61.61 -17.89 -20.47
CA LYS A 116 -62.62 -17.27 -21.34
C LYS A 116 -63.28 -18.28 -22.29
N GLN A 117 -62.49 -19.16 -22.91
CA GLN A 117 -63.01 -20.20 -23.79
C GLN A 117 -63.90 -21.20 -23.04
N ASN A 118 -63.49 -21.61 -21.83
CA ASN A 118 -64.26 -22.54 -21.02
C ASN A 118 -65.61 -21.95 -20.60
N ILE A 119 -65.65 -20.67 -20.20
CA ILE A 119 -66.89 -19.95 -19.90
C ILE A 119 -67.79 -19.91 -21.14
N ALA A 120 -67.25 -19.51 -22.31
CA ALA A 120 -68.03 -19.41 -23.54
C ALA A 120 -68.64 -20.76 -23.99
N LYS A 121 -67.97 -21.88 -23.72
CA LYS A 121 -68.51 -23.22 -23.95
C LYS A 121 -69.63 -23.56 -22.97
N GLN A 122 -69.51 -23.15 -21.70
CA GLN A 122 -70.50 -23.44 -20.67
C GLN A 122 -71.87 -22.78 -20.94
N TYR A 123 -71.91 -21.63 -21.61
CA TYR A 123 -73.16 -20.93 -21.97
C TYR A 123 -73.77 -21.37 -23.32
N LYS A 124 -73.13 -22.28 -24.06
CA LYS A 124 -73.61 -22.79 -25.36
C LYS A 124 -74.22 -24.21 -25.29
N GLY A 125 -74.34 -24.80 -24.10
CA GLY A 125 -75.07 -26.04 -23.84
C GLY A 125 -76.39 -25.76 -23.15
#